data_AF-A0A7G5LJC6-F1
#
_entry.id   AF-A0A7G5LJC6-F1
#
_cell.length_a   1.000
_cell.length_b   1.000
_cell.length_c   1.000
_cell.angle_alpha   90.00
_cell.angle_beta   90.00
_cell.angle_gamma   90.00
#
_symmetry.space_group_name_H-M   'P 1'
#
loop_
_entity.id
_entity.type
_entity.pdbx_description
1 polymer ?
#
loop_
_entity_poly.entity_id
_entity_poly.type
_entity_poly.pdbx_seq_one_letter_code
_entity_poly.pdbx_strand_id
1 'polypeptide(L)'
;MTDLSRRLREPLPLVLLVLAVAGWIAFVAMWINAGLSDRQQQETLALLTSERDQLSATLAERDRTHGQIAQANAKLLDVEQQLGSVSTAFTAASTELEARQNELAQAVTHLEDTKSATQGLIQQADAAKQLLNEAASRQASIQAETESASRQLSEVDTRLTEARRQEQTATTNVAQMAQEVATNSATLADLQSELQSSRTELLEAQDRLAQAKLATETANTAAQEAQAKLADLTQAKTTLETQVAAYSEQLTTLQPQVEELTRNLTQRSTALQSVETNIAQAIAPSLNGTTYETPSGLKLTLLDTGSFTLSDSLNRQVSGSFVMAEGELTLSEASGRLGAAQFPMTCPYSETEDGFTLGQAEGCVLSDLTFARSEPL
;
A
#
# COMPACT_ATOMS: atom_id res chain seq x y z
N MET A 1 228.94 -3.94 -71.80
CA MET A 1 230.40 -4.02 -71.60
C MET A 1 230.96 -4.93 -72.67
N THR A 2 231.91 -4.37 -73.44
CA THR A 2 233.01 -5.02 -74.17
C THR A 2 232.72 -6.16 -75.15
N ASP A 3 233.40 -6.29 -76.29
CA ASP A 3 234.30 -5.48 -77.12
C ASP A 3 234.77 -6.45 -78.23
N LEU A 4 235.35 -5.89 -79.29
CA LEU A 4 236.32 -6.51 -80.22
C LEU A 4 235.83 -7.60 -81.20
N SER A 5 236.28 -7.67 -82.45
CA SER A 5 236.94 -6.76 -83.40
C SER A 5 237.31 -7.59 -84.65
N ARG A 6 237.52 -6.89 -85.78
CA ARG A 6 238.35 -7.27 -86.96
C ARG A 6 237.78 -8.30 -87.95
N ARG A 7 237.52 -7.90 -89.22
CA ARG A 7 238.46 -7.75 -90.37
C ARG A 7 238.98 -9.12 -90.85
N LEU A 8 238.96 -9.55 -92.12
CA LEU A 8 239.22 -8.92 -93.42
C LEU A 8 238.69 -9.76 -94.61
N ARG A 9 238.34 -9.04 -95.71
CA ARG A 9 238.56 -9.27 -97.17
C ARG A 9 238.03 -10.50 -97.97
N GLU A 10 237.21 -10.12 -98.99
CA GLU A 10 237.17 -10.53 -100.43
C GLU A 10 236.66 -11.95 -100.84
N PRO A 11 236.21 -12.18 -102.10
CA PRO A 11 235.37 -11.35 -103.00
C PRO A 11 234.27 -12.12 -103.82
N LEU A 12 233.37 -11.36 -104.50
CA LEU A 12 232.64 -11.67 -105.76
C LEU A 12 231.36 -12.58 -105.75
N PRO A 13 230.42 -12.41 -106.71
CA PRO A 13 228.99 -12.16 -106.47
C PRO A 13 228.02 -13.13 -107.20
N LEU A 14 226.95 -13.64 -106.56
CA LEU A 14 225.86 -14.34 -107.29
C LEU A 14 224.54 -14.61 -106.53
N VAL A 15 224.43 -14.28 -105.24
CA VAL A 15 223.31 -14.78 -104.40
C VAL A 15 222.09 -13.83 -104.34
N LEU A 16 222.18 -12.61 -104.87
CA LEU A 16 221.15 -11.58 -104.71
C LEU A 16 219.86 -11.78 -105.53
N LEU A 17 219.79 -12.77 -106.43
CA LEU A 17 218.59 -13.03 -107.22
C LEU A 17 217.60 -13.99 -106.51
N VAL A 18 218.05 -14.77 -105.53
CA VAL A 18 217.20 -15.79 -104.86
C VAL A 18 216.34 -15.19 -103.73
N LEU A 19 216.77 -14.10 -103.09
CA LEU A 19 216.04 -13.52 -101.95
C LEU A 19 214.80 -12.69 -102.35
N ALA A 20 214.69 -12.23 -103.59
CA ALA A 20 213.53 -11.46 -104.03
C ALA A 20 212.28 -12.34 -104.24
N VAL A 21 212.43 -13.62 -104.58
CA VAL A 21 211.30 -14.55 -104.79
C VAL A 21 210.74 -15.06 -103.45
N ALA A 22 211.60 -15.25 -102.45
CA ALA A 22 211.16 -15.68 -101.11
C ALA A 22 210.33 -14.60 -100.38
N GLY A 23 210.57 -13.31 -100.67
CA GLY A 23 209.83 -12.20 -100.07
C GLY A 23 208.36 -12.11 -100.51
N TRP A 24 208.02 -12.58 -101.71
CA TRP A 24 206.64 -12.52 -102.22
C TRP A 24 205.75 -13.67 -101.73
N ILE A 25 206.33 -14.82 -101.37
CA ILE A 25 205.55 -16.00 -100.94
C ILE A 25 205.07 -15.88 -99.47
N ALA A 26 205.81 -15.16 -98.62
CA ALA A 26 205.42 -14.98 -97.21
C ALA A 26 204.20 -14.05 -97.02
N PHE A 27 203.95 -13.10 -97.92
CA PHE A 27 202.84 -12.14 -97.80
C PHE A 27 201.48 -12.78 -98.16
N VAL A 28 201.45 -13.70 -99.12
CA VAL A 28 200.20 -14.36 -99.57
C VAL A 28 199.66 -15.34 -98.52
N ALA A 29 200.54 -16.00 -97.75
CA ALA A 29 200.14 -16.96 -96.72
C ALA A 29 199.43 -16.30 -95.51
N MET A 30 199.79 -15.06 -95.16
CA MET A 30 199.17 -14.35 -94.03
C MET A 30 197.78 -13.78 -94.36
N TRP A 31 197.50 -13.50 -95.63
CA TRP A 31 196.21 -12.94 -96.05
C TRP A 31 195.08 -13.99 -96.14
N ILE A 32 195.41 -15.24 -96.46
CA ILE A 32 194.41 -16.33 -96.55
C ILE A 32 193.88 -16.76 -95.17
N ASN A 33 194.67 -16.60 -94.10
CA ASN A 33 194.25 -17.02 -92.76
C ASN A 33 193.40 -15.98 -92.00
N ALA A 34 193.35 -14.73 -92.47
CA ALA A 34 192.52 -13.68 -91.87
C ALA A 34 191.04 -13.73 -92.33
N GLY A 35 190.75 -14.41 -93.44
CA GLY A 35 189.39 -14.50 -94.00
C GLY A 35 188.49 -15.59 -93.41
N LEU A 36 189.03 -16.53 -92.61
CA LEU A 36 188.24 -17.65 -92.05
C LEU A 36 187.60 -17.36 -90.68
N SER A 37 188.03 -16.33 -89.95
CA SER A 37 187.42 -15.99 -88.65
C SER A 37 186.10 -15.19 -88.74
N ASP A 38 185.83 -14.56 -89.89
CA ASP A 38 184.69 -13.63 -90.04
C ASP A 38 183.35 -14.37 -90.28
N ARG A 39 183.38 -15.54 -90.93
CA ARG A 39 182.17 -16.36 -91.17
C ARG A 39 181.62 -17.01 -89.89
N GLN A 40 182.50 -17.41 -88.98
CA GLN A 40 182.11 -18.05 -87.74
C GLN A 40 181.44 -17.06 -86.76
N GLN A 41 181.78 -15.76 -86.85
CA GLN A 41 181.15 -14.68 -86.09
C GLN A 41 179.76 -14.29 -86.64
N GLN A 42 179.57 -14.32 -87.96
CA GLN A 42 178.26 -14.04 -88.57
C GLN A 42 177.22 -15.12 -88.26
N GLU A 43 177.63 -16.40 -88.23
CA GLU A 43 176.75 -17.52 -87.89
C GLU A 43 176.36 -17.50 -86.41
N THR A 44 177.29 -17.13 -85.51
CA THR A 44 176.95 -16.89 -84.10
C THR A 44 176.05 -15.68 -83.90
N LEU A 45 176.25 -14.58 -84.65
CA LEU A 45 175.36 -13.40 -84.59
C LEU A 45 173.95 -13.70 -85.10
N ALA A 46 173.80 -14.48 -86.16
CA ALA A 46 172.49 -14.90 -86.67
C ALA A 46 171.77 -15.82 -85.67
N LEU A 47 172.51 -16.73 -85.04
CA LEU A 47 171.97 -17.65 -84.02
C LEU A 47 171.59 -16.91 -82.73
N LEU A 48 172.42 -15.98 -82.25
CA LEU A 48 172.13 -15.09 -81.11
C LEU A 48 170.95 -14.15 -81.41
N THR A 49 170.77 -13.72 -82.66
CA THR A 49 169.62 -12.90 -83.07
C THR A 49 168.33 -13.72 -83.08
N SER A 50 168.39 -14.94 -83.62
CA SER A 50 167.27 -15.90 -83.55
C SER A 50 166.92 -16.25 -82.10
N GLU A 51 167.92 -16.47 -81.25
CA GLU A 51 167.74 -16.79 -79.82
C GLU A 51 167.14 -15.61 -79.05
N ARG A 52 167.61 -14.38 -79.34
CA ARG A 52 167.03 -13.12 -78.81
C ARG A 52 165.59 -12.93 -79.29
N ASP A 53 165.29 -13.20 -80.56
CA ASP A 53 163.95 -13.04 -81.11
C ASP A 53 163.01 -14.09 -80.52
N GLN A 54 163.47 -15.34 -80.33
CA GLN A 54 162.76 -16.38 -79.60
C GLN A 54 162.54 -16.02 -78.13
N LEU A 55 163.54 -15.46 -77.44
CA LEU A 55 163.42 -14.95 -76.07
C LEU A 55 162.43 -13.78 -76.00
N SER A 56 162.45 -12.87 -76.98
CA SER A 56 161.51 -11.74 -77.06
C SER A 56 160.08 -12.22 -77.30
N ALA A 57 159.90 -13.22 -78.17
CA ALA A 57 158.61 -13.85 -78.43
C ALA A 57 158.10 -14.65 -77.21
N THR A 58 159.01 -15.35 -76.51
CA THR A 58 158.69 -16.08 -75.28
C THR A 58 158.32 -15.13 -74.14
N LEU A 59 159.01 -13.99 -74.03
CA LEU A 59 158.66 -12.92 -73.08
C LEU A 59 157.32 -12.26 -73.42
N ALA A 60 157.06 -11.96 -74.69
CA ALA A 60 155.79 -11.42 -75.13
C ALA A 60 154.62 -12.40 -74.88
N GLU A 61 154.83 -13.70 -75.11
CA GLU A 61 153.86 -14.75 -74.80
C GLU A 61 153.66 -14.91 -73.28
N ARG A 62 154.75 -14.80 -72.51
CA ARG A 62 154.71 -14.79 -71.04
C ARG A 62 153.94 -13.58 -70.50
N ASP A 63 154.13 -12.39 -71.08
CA ASP A 63 153.39 -11.18 -70.70
C ASP A 63 151.90 -11.29 -71.10
N ARG A 64 151.61 -11.89 -72.26
CA ARG A 64 150.25 -12.17 -72.71
C ARG A 64 149.53 -13.16 -71.79
N THR A 65 150.21 -14.23 -71.38
CA THR A 65 149.69 -15.23 -70.43
C THR A 65 149.53 -14.64 -69.02
N HIS A 66 150.47 -13.80 -68.55
CA HIS A 66 150.27 -13.02 -67.32
C HIS A 66 149.07 -12.09 -67.40
N GLY A 67 148.87 -11.41 -68.54
CA GLY A 67 147.68 -10.60 -68.79
C GLY A 67 146.38 -11.41 -68.78
N GLN A 68 146.38 -12.62 -69.35
CA GLN A 68 145.24 -13.53 -69.33
C GLN A 68 144.97 -14.07 -67.92
N ILE A 69 146.00 -14.40 -67.13
CA ILE A 69 145.87 -14.82 -65.74
C ILE A 69 145.33 -13.66 -64.89
N ALA A 70 145.84 -12.45 -65.07
CA ALA A 70 145.32 -11.25 -64.40
C ALA A 70 143.85 -11.01 -64.74
N GLN A 71 143.47 -11.18 -66.01
CA GLN A 71 142.08 -11.06 -66.45
C GLN A 71 141.19 -12.20 -65.92
N ALA A 72 141.71 -13.43 -65.84
CA ALA A 72 141.00 -14.57 -65.26
C ALA A 72 140.80 -14.39 -63.74
N ASN A 73 141.82 -13.90 -63.02
CA ASN A 73 141.72 -13.56 -61.60
C ASN A 73 140.73 -12.43 -61.35
N ALA A 74 140.71 -11.40 -62.20
CA ALA A 74 139.72 -10.32 -62.11
C ALA A 74 138.29 -10.84 -62.35
N LYS A 75 138.09 -11.74 -63.32
CA LYS A 75 136.80 -12.41 -63.56
C LYS A 75 136.39 -13.34 -62.41
N LEU A 76 137.34 -14.06 -61.81
CA LEU A 76 137.07 -14.89 -60.62
C LEU A 76 136.61 -14.02 -59.45
N LEU A 77 137.30 -12.91 -59.19
CA LEU A 77 136.93 -11.97 -58.13
C LEU A 77 135.52 -11.37 -58.37
N ASP A 78 135.21 -10.99 -59.61
CA ASP A 78 133.89 -10.50 -60.02
C ASP A 78 132.81 -11.57 -59.82
N VAL A 79 133.06 -12.82 -60.25
CA VAL A 79 132.12 -13.93 -60.05
C VAL A 79 131.95 -14.26 -58.57
N GLU A 80 133.00 -14.24 -57.75
CA GLU A 80 132.92 -14.42 -56.30
C GLU A 80 132.06 -13.33 -55.65
N GLN A 81 132.24 -12.08 -56.07
CA GLN A 81 131.44 -10.95 -55.59
C GLN A 81 129.97 -11.07 -56.05
N GLN A 82 129.73 -11.50 -57.28
CA GLN A 82 128.39 -11.80 -57.79
C GLN A 82 127.75 -12.94 -57.00
N LEU A 83 128.49 -14.02 -56.72
CA LEU A 83 128.01 -15.16 -55.95
C LEU A 83 127.66 -14.74 -54.50
N GLY A 84 128.48 -13.89 -53.89
CA GLY A 84 128.19 -13.31 -52.57
C GLY A 84 126.92 -12.45 -52.56
N SER A 85 126.73 -11.61 -53.59
CA SER A 85 125.52 -10.78 -53.71
C SER A 85 124.26 -11.63 -53.99
N VAL A 86 124.36 -12.64 -54.86
CA VAL A 86 123.28 -13.61 -55.12
C VAL A 86 122.93 -14.41 -53.87
N SER A 87 123.92 -14.87 -53.10
CA SER A 87 123.69 -15.58 -51.83
C SER A 87 122.95 -14.70 -50.81
N THR A 88 123.30 -13.42 -50.76
CA THR A 88 122.62 -12.44 -49.88
C THR A 88 121.18 -12.21 -50.34
N ALA A 89 120.96 -12.00 -51.64
CA ALA A 89 119.64 -11.83 -52.22
C ALA A 89 118.76 -13.07 -52.02
N PHE A 90 119.30 -14.27 -52.18
CA PHE A 90 118.61 -15.54 -51.94
C PHE A 90 118.17 -15.68 -50.48
N THR A 91 119.04 -15.33 -49.53
CA THR A 91 118.73 -15.38 -48.10
C THR A 91 117.62 -14.39 -47.75
N ALA A 92 117.70 -13.16 -48.27
CA ALA A 92 116.67 -12.15 -48.10
C ALA A 92 115.32 -12.60 -48.70
N ALA A 93 115.34 -13.15 -49.91
CA ALA A 93 114.14 -13.67 -50.57
C ALA A 93 113.52 -14.87 -49.82
N SER A 94 114.34 -15.78 -49.27
CA SER A 94 113.83 -16.87 -48.44
C SER A 94 113.18 -16.37 -47.15
N THR A 95 113.81 -15.39 -46.50
CA THR A 95 113.25 -14.75 -45.29
C THR A 95 111.93 -14.04 -45.58
N GLU A 96 111.84 -13.32 -46.71
CA GLU A 96 110.61 -12.66 -47.13
C GLU A 96 109.52 -13.67 -47.50
N LEU A 97 109.88 -14.77 -48.17
CA LEU A 97 108.93 -15.84 -48.48
C LEU A 97 108.35 -16.46 -47.20
N GLU A 98 109.18 -16.75 -46.20
CA GLU A 98 108.71 -17.25 -44.89
C GLU A 98 107.79 -16.23 -44.19
N ALA A 99 108.14 -14.94 -44.21
CA ALA A 99 107.29 -13.89 -43.67
C ALA A 99 105.92 -13.84 -44.38
N ARG A 100 105.90 -13.89 -45.72
CA ARG A 100 104.66 -13.91 -46.52
C ARG A 100 103.83 -15.17 -46.29
N GLN A 101 104.46 -16.33 -46.10
CA GLN A 101 103.75 -17.56 -45.74
C GLN A 101 103.08 -17.45 -44.38
N ASN A 102 103.75 -16.84 -43.39
CA ASN A 102 103.19 -16.59 -42.07
C ASN A 102 102.03 -15.57 -42.11
N GLU A 103 102.17 -14.47 -42.86
CA GLU A 103 101.10 -13.50 -43.09
C GLU A 103 99.87 -14.15 -43.74
N LEU A 104 100.08 -14.98 -44.77
CA LEU A 104 99.01 -15.71 -45.44
C LEU A 104 98.31 -16.68 -44.49
N ALA A 105 99.06 -17.43 -43.68
CA ALA A 105 98.49 -18.34 -42.68
C ALA A 105 97.60 -17.57 -41.67
N GLN A 106 98.06 -16.43 -41.17
CA GLN A 106 97.29 -15.58 -40.27
C GLN A 106 96.02 -15.02 -40.95
N ALA A 107 96.12 -14.57 -42.20
CA ALA A 107 94.98 -14.07 -42.96
C ALA A 107 93.92 -15.15 -43.20
N VAL A 108 94.35 -16.39 -43.46
CA VAL A 108 93.44 -17.54 -43.61
C VAL A 108 92.73 -17.85 -42.28
N THR A 109 93.44 -17.84 -41.16
CA THR A 109 92.82 -18.03 -39.83
C THR A 109 91.81 -16.92 -39.53
N HIS A 110 92.17 -15.66 -39.74
CA HIS A 110 91.27 -14.53 -39.50
C HIS A 110 90.02 -14.57 -40.39
N LEU A 111 90.16 -15.02 -41.65
CA LEU A 111 89.02 -15.19 -42.55
C LEU A 111 88.05 -16.27 -42.05
N GLU A 112 88.56 -17.41 -41.56
CA GLU A 112 87.72 -18.48 -41.04
C GLU A 112 87.04 -18.07 -39.72
N ASP A 113 87.74 -17.35 -38.83
CA ASP A 113 87.16 -16.77 -37.61
C ASP A 113 86.03 -15.78 -37.95
N THR A 114 86.27 -14.90 -38.92
CA THR A 114 85.27 -13.91 -39.39
C THR A 114 84.05 -14.60 -39.99
N LYS A 115 84.26 -15.68 -40.76
CA LYS A 115 83.19 -16.48 -41.35
C LYS A 115 82.37 -17.19 -40.28
N SER A 116 83.02 -17.77 -39.27
CA SER A 116 82.35 -18.36 -38.10
C SER A 116 81.53 -17.33 -37.33
N ALA A 117 82.11 -16.17 -37.02
CA ALA A 117 81.41 -15.07 -36.36
C ALA A 117 80.19 -14.58 -37.16
N THR A 118 80.32 -14.46 -38.48
CA THR A 118 79.22 -14.08 -39.39
C THR A 118 78.10 -15.12 -39.37
N GLN A 119 78.42 -16.42 -39.38
CA GLN A 119 77.42 -17.47 -39.25
C GLN A 119 76.70 -17.42 -37.90
N GLY A 120 77.42 -17.14 -36.81
CA GLY A 120 76.82 -16.93 -35.49
C GLY A 120 75.84 -15.75 -35.47
N LEU A 121 76.20 -14.62 -36.09
CA LEU A 121 75.31 -13.46 -36.19
C LEU A 121 74.06 -13.75 -37.04
N ILE A 122 74.18 -14.51 -38.13
CA ILE A 122 73.05 -14.93 -38.95
C ILE A 122 72.08 -15.78 -38.12
N GLN A 123 72.58 -16.76 -37.37
CA GLN A 123 71.75 -17.60 -36.50
C GLN A 123 71.03 -16.79 -35.41
N GLN A 124 71.72 -15.82 -34.80
CA GLN A 124 71.11 -14.92 -33.81
C GLN A 124 70.02 -14.04 -34.44
N ALA A 125 70.26 -13.52 -35.65
CA ALA A 125 69.28 -12.71 -36.37
C ALA A 125 68.02 -13.52 -36.73
N ASP A 126 68.18 -14.78 -37.12
CA ASP A 126 67.04 -15.65 -37.43
C ASP A 126 66.25 -16.05 -36.17
N ALA A 127 66.94 -16.34 -35.06
CA ALA A 127 66.28 -16.55 -33.76
C ALA A 127 65.52 -15.30 -33.30
N ALA A 128 66.10 -14.10 -33.47
CA ALA A 128 65.42 -12.84 -33.14
C ALA A 128 64.18 -12.61 -34.01
N LYS A 129 64.23 -12.92 -35.31
CA LYS A 129 63.05 -12.86 -36.19
C LYS A 129 61.94 -13.81 -35.75
N GLN A 130 62.30 -15.04 -35.35
CA GLN A 130 61.32 -16.01 -34.84
C GLN A 130 60.63 -15.48 -33.58
N LEU A 131 61.39 -14.95 -32.62
CA LEU A 131 60.85 -14.34 -31.41
C LEU A 131 59.94 -13.14 -31.71
N LEU A 132 60.30 -12.29 -32.67
CA LEU A 132 59.46 -11.18 -33.12
C LEU A 132 58.13 -11.66 -33.72
N ASN A 133 58.18 -12.70 -34.55
CA ASN A 133 56.97 -13.28 -35.14
C ASN A 133 56.06 -13.91 -34.08
N GLU A 134 56.63 -14.62 -33.10
CA GLU A 134 55.88 -15.18 -31.97
C GLU A 134 55.25 -14.07 -31.11
N ALA A 135 56.00 -13.00 -30.81
CA ALA A 135 55.50 -11.87 -30.05
C ALA A 135 54.36 -11.16 -30.78
N ALA A 136 54.49 -10.93 -32.10
CA ALA A 136 53.43 -10.35 -32.92
C ALA A 136 52.17 -11.23 -32.95
N SER A 137 52.34 -12.56 -33.05
CA SER A 137 51.22 -13.50 -32.99
C SER A 137 50.51 -13.48 -31.64
N ARG A 138 51.27 -13.47 -30.52
CA ARG A 138 50.70 -13.35 -29.17
C ARG A 138 49.96 -12.03 -28.98
N GLN A 139 50.52 -10.92 -29.46
CA GLN A 139 49.86 -9.61 -29.41
C GLN A 139 48.53 -9.64 -30.15
N ALA A 140 48.48 -10.20 -31.36
CA ALA A 140 47.25 -10.33 -32.13
C ALA A 140 46.19 -11.19 -31.40
N SER A 141 46.62 -12.30 -30.77
CA SER A 141 45.71 -13.15 -29.98
C SER A 141 45.12 -12.40 -28.79
N ILE A 142 45.95 -11.71 -28.01
CA ILE A 142 45.51 -10.92 -26.85
C ILE A 142 44.55 -9.81 -27.27
N GLN A 143 44.80 -9.16 -28.41
CA GLN A 143 43.92 -8.12 -28.94
C GLN A 143 42.54 -8.70 -29.31
N ALA A 144 42.50 -9.85 -29.99
CA ALA A 144 41.25 -10.54 -30.31
C ALA A 144 40.48 -10.99 -29.05
N GLU A 145 41.19 -11.51 -28.03
CA GLU A 145 40.60 -11.86 -26.74
C GLU A 145 40.01 -10.65 -26.03
N THR A 146 40.72 -9.52 -26.04
CA THR A 146 40.27 -8.25 -25.44
C THR A 146 39.02 -7.72 -26.12
N GLU A 147 38.96 -7.76 -27.46
CA GLU A 147 37.77 -7.38 -28.23
C GLU A 147 36.58 -8.31 -27.96
N SER A 148 36.84 -9.61 -27.78
CA SER A 148 35.82 -10.59 -27.42
C SER A 148 35.26 -10.34 -26.01
N ALA A 149 36.15 -10.15 -25.03
CA ALA A 149 35.77 -9.82 -23.65
C ALA A 149 34.99 -8.50 -23.57
N SER A 150 35.39 -7.49 -24.34
CA SER A 150 34.69 -6.20 -24.39
C SER A 150 33.26 -6.35 -24.94
N ARG A 151 33.06 -7.18 -25.96
CA ARG A 151 31.72 -7.50 -26.49
C ARG A 151 30.86 -8.24 -25.46
N GLN A 152 31.43 -9.23 -24.77
CA GLN A 152 30.74 -9.96 -23.71
C GLN A 152 30.32 -9.04 -22.56
N LEU A 153 31.19 -8.12 -22.14
CA LEU A 153 30.87 -7.13 -21.10
C LEU A 153 29.72 -6.21 -21.53
N SER A 154 29.72 -5.75 -22.78
CA SER A 154 28.62 -4.93 -23.33
C SER A 154 27.29 -5.68 -23.39
N GLU A 155 27.32 -6.97 -23.74
CA GLU A 155 26.12 -7.82 -23.72
C GLU A 155 25.59 -8.02 -22.29
N VAL A 156 26.47 -8.27 -21.33
CA VAL A 156 26.11 -8.41 -19.92
C VAL A 156 25.50 -7.11 -19.38
N ASP A 157 26.06 -5.94 -19.72
CA ASP A 157 25.52 -4.64 -19.32
C ASP A 157 24.11 -4.39 -19.89
N THR A 158 23.90 -4.75 -21.16
CA THR A 158 22.58 -4.68 -21.80
C THR A 158 21.57 -5.58 -21.09
N ARG A 159 21.95 -6.83 -20.79
CA ARG A 159 21.10 -7.78 -20.07
C ARG A 159 20.79 -7.33 -18.64
N LEU A 160 21.77 -6.75 -17.95
CA LEU A 160 21.59 -6.22 -16.60
C LEU A 160 20.64 -5.02 -16.57
N THR A 161 20.77 -4.11 -17.54
CA THR A 161 19.88 -2.95 -17.69
C THR A 161 18.44 -3.40 -17.95
N GLU A 162 18.25 -4.37 -18.85
CA GLU A 162 16.93 -4.92 -19.13
C GLU A 162 16.33 -5.66 -17.92
N ALA A 163 17.14 -6.44 -17.19
CA ALA A 163 16.69 -7.11 -15.97
C ALA A 163 16.22 -6.11 -14.90
N ARG A 164 16.94 -5.01 -14.69
CA ARG A 164 16.54 -3.94 -13.76
C ARG A 164 15.23 -3.27 -14.16
N ARG A 165 15.02 -3.04 -15.47
CA ARG A 165 13.76 -2.49 -15.99
C ARG A 165 12.58 -3.44 -15.74
N GLN A 166 12.80 -4.74 -15.93
CA GLN A 166 11.81 -5.77 -15.65
C GLN A 166 11.48 -5.85 -14.15
N GLU A 167 12.49 -5.79 -13.28
CA GLU A 167 12.33 -5.75 -11.83
C GLU A 167 11.50 -4.53 -11.36
N GLN A 168 11.79 -3.34 -11.89
CA GLN A 168 11.02 -2.14 -11.58
C GLN A 168 9.55 -2.26 -12.03
N THR A 169 9.33 -2.85 -13.20
CA THR A 169 7.98 -3.11 -13.73
C THR A 169 7.24 -4.11 -12.84
N ALA A 170 7.89 -5.22 -12.47
CA ALA A 170 7.32 -6.24 -11.60
C ALA A 170 6.96 -5.67 -10.21
N THR A 171 7.85 -4.84 -9.63
CA THR A 171 7.61 -4.17 -8.35
C THR A 171 6.38 -3.26 -8.40
N THR A 172 6.25 -2.49 -9.49
CA THR A 172 5.07 -1.63 -9.71
C THR A 172 3.79 -2.44 -9.82
N ASN A 173 3.81 -3.54 -10.57
CA ASN A 173 2.67 -4.43 -10.73
C ASN A 173 2.26 -5.08 -9.40
N VAL A 174 3.22 -5.51 -8.59
CA VAL A 174 2.95 -6.07 -7.25
C VAL A 174 2.31 -5.04 -6.33
N ALA A 175 2.79 -3.79 -6.35
CA ALA A 175 2.20 -2.71 -5.57
C ALA A 175 0.75 -2.41 -6.00
N GLN A 176 0.48 -2.40 -7.32
CA GLN A 176 -0.87 -2.24 -7.84
C GLN A 176 -1.79 -3.40 -7.42
N MET A 177 -1.34 -4.65 -7.55
CA MET A 177 -2.12 -5.82 -7.13
C MET A 177 -2.42 -5.78 -5.62
N ALA A 178 -1.45 -5.35 -4.80
CA ALA A 178 -1.68 -5.19 -3.36
C ALA A 178 -2.77 -4.14 -3.07
N GLN A 179 -2.79 -3.04 -3.80
CA GLN A 179 -3.83 -2.00 -3.68
C GLN A 179 -5.21 -2.52 -4.13
N GLU A 180 -5.27 -3.28 -5.23
CA GLU A 180 -6.50 -3.91 -5.72
C GLU A 180 -7.05 -4.93 -4.70
N VAL A 181 -6.19 -5.77 -4.12
CA VAL A 181 -6.56 -6.72 -3.06
C VAL A 181 -7.10 -6.00 -1.82
N ALA A 182 -6.46 -4.92 -1.38
CA ALA A 182 -6.93 -4.13 -0.25
C ALA A 182 -8.31 -3.52 -0.53
N THR A 183 -8.50 -2.96 -1.73
CA THR A 183 -9.77 -2.37 -2.16
C THR A 183 -10.88 -3.42 -2.20
N ASN A 184 -10.62 -4.57 -2.84
CA ASN A 184 -11.58 -5.67 -2.91
C ASN A 184 -11.94 -6.23 -1.54
N SER A 185 -10.97 -6.28 -0.62
CA SER A 185 -11.21 -6.72 0.76
C SER A 185 -12.12 -5.76 1.52
N ALA A 186 -11.93 -4.44 1.34
CA ALA A 186 -12.82 -3.43 1.92
C ALA A 186 -14.24 -3.54 1.34
N THR A 187 -14.38 -3.64 0.01
CA THR A 187 -15.68 -3.84 -0.64
C THR A 187 -16.38 -5.11 -0.16
N LEU A 188 -15.63 -6.21 0.05
CA LEU A 188 -16.21 -7.44 0.58
C LEU A 188 -16.73 -7.26 2.01
N ALA A 189 -15.99 -6.54 2.88
CA ALA A 189 -16.42 -6.25 4.24
C ALA A 189 -17.69 -5.38 4.26
N ASP A 190 -17.76 -4.36 3.38
CA ASP A 190 -18.94 -3.51 3.25
C ASP A 190 -20.17 -4.32 2.80
N LEU A 191 -20.02 -5.18 1.78
CA LEU A 191 -21.09 -6.06 1.31
C LEU A 191 -21.55 -7.05 2.38
N GLN A 192 -20.64 -7.57 3.20
CA GLN A 192 -20.99 -8.44 4.32
C GLN A 192 -21.80 -7.69 5.39
N SER A 193 -21.44 -6.44 5.68
CA SER A 193 -22.19 -5.57 6.59
C SER A 193 -23.59 -5.27 6.05
N GLU A 194 -23.70 -4.91 4.77
CA GLU A 194 -24.98 -4.66 4.11
C GLU A 194 -25.88 -5.90 4.12
N LEU A 195 -25.31 -7.08 3.85
CA LEU A 195 -26.04 -8.35 3.93
C LEU A 195 -26.56 -8.64 5.35
N GLN A 196 -25.79 -8.34 6.39
CA GLN A 196 -26.23 -8.49 7.78
C GLN A 196 -27.36 -7.51 8.14
N SER A 197 -27.26 -6.25 7.68
CA SER A 197 -28.34 -5.26 7.84
C SER A 197 -29.63 -5.74 7.17
N SER A 198 -29.55 -6.14 5.90
CA SER A 198 -30.70 -6.62 5.13
C SER A 198 -31.35 -7.86 5.76
N ARG A 199 -30.56 -8.77 6.35
CA ARG A 199 -31.09 -9.92 7.11
C ARG A 199 -31.84 -9.49 8.36
N THR A 200 -31.35 -8.47 9.07
CA THR A 200 -32.01 -7.93 10.26
C THR A 200 -33.33 -7.26 9.89
N GLU A 201 -33.32 -6.42 8.85
CA GLU A 201 -34.53 -5.79 8.30
C GLU A 201 -35.57 -6.81 7.86
N LEU A 202 -35.14 -7.92 7.22
CA LEU A 202 -36.03 -9.00 6.83
C LEU A 202 -36.69 -9.67 8.05
N LEU A 203 -35.94 -9.94 9.11
CA LEU A 203 -36.48 -10.53 10.34
C LEU A 203 -37.48 -9.58 11.02
N GLU A 204 -37.16 -8.28 11.10
CA GLU A 204 -38.10 -7.27 11.62
C GLU A 204 -39.37 -7.18 10.78
N ALA A 205 -39.26 -7.23 9.45
CA ALA A 205 -40.41 -7.22 8.56
C ALA A 205 -41.30 -8.47 8.74
N GLN A 206 -40.68 -9.64 8.94
CA GLN A 206 -41.39 -10.89 9.24
C GLN A 206 -42.13 -10.82 10.58
N ASP A 207 -41.50 -10.26 11.62
CA ASP A 207 -42.12 -10.08 12.92
C ASP A 207 -43.31 -9.11 12.86
N ARG A 208 -43.14 -7.95 12.20
CA ARG A 208 -44.24 -6.99 11.96
C ARG A 208 -45.40 -7.63 11.20
N LEU A 209 -45.11 -8.48 10.21
CA LEU A 209 -46.14 -9.22 9.48
C LEU A 209 -46.89 -10.21 10.39
N ALA A 210 -46.19 -10.93 11.27
CA ALA A 210 -46.81 -11.84 12.23
C ALA A 210 -47.72 -11.09 13.22
N GLN A 211 -47.24 -9.97 13.76
CA GLN A 211 -48.02 -9.10 14.65
C GLN A 211 -49.26 -8.54 13.95
N ALA A 212 -49.13 -8.09 12.70
CA ALA A 212 -50.25 -7.58 11.90
C ALA A 212 -51.32 -8.67 11.66
N LYS A 213 -50.91 -9.91 11.41
CA LYS A 213 -51.84 -11.05 11.28
C LYS A 213 -52.61 -11.30 12.58
N LEU A 214 -51.92 -11.35 13.72
CA LEU A 214 -52.56 -11.53 15.03
C LEU A 214 -53.53 -10.39 15.37
N ALA A 215 -53.15 -9.15 15.08
CA ALA A 215 -54.01 -7.99 15.27
C ALA A 215 -55.27 -8.08 14.38
N THR A 216 -55.12 -8.56 13.14
CA THR A 216 -56.25 -8.78 12.22
C THR A 216 -57.18 -9.87 12.73
N GLU A 217 -56.65 -11.00 13.23
CA GLU A 217 -57.45 -12.08 13.82
C GLU A 217 -58.22 -11.61 15.08
N THR A 218 -57.56 -10.82 15.92
CA THR A 218 -58.17 -10.22 17.12
C THR A 218 -59.30 -9.26 16.73
N ALA A 219 -59.06 -8.38 15.75
CA ALA A 219 -60.07 -7.45 15.24
C ALA A 219 -61.26 -8.18 14.62
N ASN A 220 -61.03 -9.26 13.86
CA ASN A 220 -62.09 -10.10 13.31
C ASN A 220 -62.95 -10.74 14.39
N THR A 221 -62.32 -11.26 15.47
CA THR A 221 -63.04 -11.83 16.61
C THR A 221 -63.91 -10.78 17.30
N ALA A 222 -63.34 -9.60 17.58
CA ALA A 222 -64.09 -8.48 18.17
C ALA A 222 -65.25 -8.00 17.28
N ALA A 223 -65.06 -8.00 15.95
CA ALA A 223 -66.13 -7.66 15.00
C ALA A 223 -67.28 -8.69 15.04
N GLN A 224 -66.97 -9.99 15.11
CA GLN A 224 -67.99 -11.04 15.26
C GLN A 224 -68.75 -10.92 16.59
N GLU A 225 -68.06 -10.65 17.70
CA GLU A 225 -68.70 -10.40 19.00
C GLU A 225 -69.61 -9.17 18.97
N ALA A 226 -69.16 -8.07 18.35
CA ALA A 226 -69.96 -6.87 18.19
C ALA A 226 -71.21 -7.13 17.32
N GLN A 227 -71.07 -7.92 16.25
CA GLN A 227 -72.17 -8.33 15.40
C GLN A 227 -73.20 -9.20 16.16
N ALA A 228 -72.73 -10.13 17.00
CA ALA A 228 -73.60 -10.94 17.86
C ALA A 228 -74.37 -10.07 18.87
N LYS A 229 -73.68 -9.15 19.57
CA LYS A 229 -74.32 -8.20 20.49
C LYS A 229 -75.35 -7.32 19.79
N LEU A 230 -75.08 -6.88 18.56
CA LEU A 230 -76.03 -6.11 17.77
C LEU A 230 -77.28 -6.94 17.43
N ALA A 231 -77.11 -8.22 17.08
CA ALA A 231 -78.23 -9.13 16.83
C ALA A 231 -79.07 -9.33 18.12
N ASP A 232 -78.42 -9.57 19.26
CA ASP A 232 -79.09 -9.72 20.55
C ASP A 232 -79.88 -8.46 20.95
N LEU A 233 -79.27 -7.27 20.82
CA LEU A 233 -79.93 -6.00 21.09
C LEU A 233 -81.11 -5.74 20.14
N THR A 234 -80.98 -6.14 18.87
CA THR A 234 -82.07 -6.05 17.88
C THR A 234 -83.23 -6.94 18.29
N GLN A 235 -82.95 -8.19 18.69
CA GLN A 235 -83.98 -9.11 19.18
C GLN A 235 -84.63 -8.62 20.48
N ALA A 236 -83.84 -8.10 21.42
CA ALA A 236 -84.34 -7.51 22.65
C ALA A 236 -85.26 -6.31 22.36
N LYS A 237 -84.87 -5.45 21.41
CA LYS A 237 -85.70 -4.33 20.94
C LYS A 237 -87.04 -4.83 20.37
N THR A 238 -87.04 -5.80 19.46
CA THR A 238 -88.28 -6.38 18.89
C THR A 238 -89.17 -7.00 19.97
N THR A 239 -88.56 -7.69 20.94
CA THR A 239 -89.29 -8.25 22.10
C THR A 239 -89.94 -7.15 22.93
N LEU A 240 -89.21 -6.08 23.22
CA LEU A 240 -89.72 -4.93 23.97
C LEU A 240 -90.84 -4.21 23.21
N GLU A 241 -90.70 -3.99 21.89
CA GLU A 241 -91.75 -3.44 21.04
C GLU A 241 -93.03 -4.29 21.09
N THR A 242 -92.89 -5.62 21.06
CA THR A 242 -94.01 -6.56 21.19
C THR A 242 -94.67 -6.47 22.57
N GLN A 243 -93.87 -6.41 23.65
CA GLN A 243 -94.39 -6.24 25.00
C GLN A 243 -95.12 -4.90 25.18
N VAL A 244 -94.57 -3.81 24.66
CA VAL A 244 -95.21 -2.48 24.69
C VAL A 244 -96.53 -2.51 23.93
N ALA A 245 -96.59 -3.14 22.76
CA ALA A 245 -97.83 -3.31 22.01
C ALA A 245 -98.87 -4.10 22.84
N ALA A 246 -98.48 -5.23 23.44
CA ALA A 246 -99.37 -6.02 24.30
C ALA A 246 -99.87 -5.25 25.54
N TYR A 247 -99.00 -4.49 26.22
CA TYR A 247 -99.41 -3.63 27.32
C TYR A 247 -100.35 -2.51 26.88
N SER A 248 -100.14 -1.93 25.69
CA SER A 248 -101.04 -0.91 25.15
C SER A 248 -102.42 -1.46 24.80
N GLU A 249 -102.49 -2.70 24.30
CA GLU A 249 -103.75 -3.42 24.05
C GLU A 249 -104.47 -3.76 25.37
N GLN A 250 -103.73 -4.21 26.38
CA GLN A 250 -104.27 -4.40 27.73
C GLN A 250 -104.84 -3.11 28.30
N LEU A 251 -104.13 -1.98 28.17
CA LEU A 251 -104.64 -0.66 28.60
C LEU A 251 -105.91 -0.29 27.83
N THR A 252 -105.95 -0.48 26.52
CA THR A 252 -107.14 -0.22 25.69
C THR A 252 -108.34 -1.07 26.11
N THR A 253 -108.10 -2.28 26.61
CA THR A 253 -109.14 -3.19 27.11
C THR A 253 -109.57 -2.86 28.55
N LEU A 254 -108.63 -2.50 29.42
CA LEU A 254 -108.87 -2.18 30.83
C LEU A 254 -109.50 -0.80 31.01
N GLN A 255 -109.16 0.17 30.17
CA GLN A 255 -109.68 1.53 30.24
C GLN A 255 -111.22 1.61 30.20
N PRO A 256 -111.93 0.98 29.25
CA PRO A 256 -113.39 0.96 29.26
C PRO A 256 -113.95 0.19 30.46
N GLN A 257 -113.26 -0.84 30.97
CA GLN A 257 -113.69 -1.54 32.18
C GLN A 257 -113.59 -0.65 33.43
N VAL A 258 -112.52 0.14 33.55
CA VAL A 258 -112.36 1.13 34.64
C VAL A 258 -113.39 2.26 34.50
N GLU A 259 -113.64 2.76 33.29
CA GLU A 259 -114.71 3.73 33.04
C GLU A 259 -116.09 3.17 33.38
N GLU A 260 -116.37 1.91 33.02
CA GLU A 260 -117.60 1.21 33.35
C GLU A 260 -117.74 1.03 34.86
N LEU A 261 -116.69 0.59 35.55
CA LEU A 261 -116.68 0.49 37.02
C LEU A 261 -116.97 1.85 37.67
N THR A 262 -116.39 2.92 37.11
CA THR A 262 -116.59 4.30 37.59
C THR A 262 -118.02 4.79 37.34
N ARG A 263 -118.62 4.48 36.17
CA ARG A 263 -120.04 4.76 35.90
C ARG A 263 -120.94 3.97 36.84
N ASN A 264 -120.64 2.69 37.06
CA ASN A 264 -121.41 1.81 37.94
C ASN A 264 -121.34 2.29 39.40
N LEU A 265 -120.16 2.70 39.87
CA LEU A 265 -119.97 3.33 41.18
C LEU A 265 -120.74 4.65 41.31
N THR A 266 -120.67 5.52 40.30
CA THR A 266 -121.45 6.77 40.28
C THR A 266 -122.95 6.48 40.32
N GLN A 267 -123.43 5.54 39.50
CA GLN A 267 -124.85 5.16 39.46
C GLN A 267 -125.33 4.57 40.78
N ARG A 268 -124.51 3.70 41.42
CA ARG A 268 -124.80 3.16 42.75
C ARG A 268 -124.79 4.25 43.82
N SER A 269 -123.87 5.21 43.74
CA SER A 269 -123.85 6.38 44.64
C SER A 269 -125.13 7.21 44.51
N THR A 270 -125.58 7.49 43.28
CA THR A 270 -126.86 8.19 43.04
C THR A 270 -128.07 7.37 43.51
N ALA A 271 -128.04 6.05 43.33
CA ALA A 271 -129.08 5.16 43.85
C ALA A 271 -129.10 5.17 45.39
N LEU A 272 -127.93 5.16 46.04
CA LEU A 272 -127.79 5.30 47.49
C LEU A 272 -128.35 6.64 47.97
N GLN A 273 -128.01 7.74 47.29
CA GLN A 273 -128.49 9.08 47.62
C GLN A 273 -130.02 9.21 47.47
N SER A 274 -130.61 8.52 46.49
CA SER A 274 -132.06 8.43 46.32
C SER A 274 -132.72 7.61 47.43
N VAL A 275 -132.08 6.53 47.90
CA VAL A 275 -132.54 5.76 49.07
C VAL A 275 -132.46 6.61 50.35
N GLU A 276 -131.37 7.35 50.56
CA GLU A 276 -131.22 8.27 51.70
C GLU A 276 -132.29 9.37 51.68
N THR A 277 -132.63 9.91 50.51
CA THR A 277 -133.69 10.92 50.36
C THR A 277 -135.09 10.35 50.66
N ASN A 278 -135.35 9.10 50.25
CA ASN A 278 -136.61 8.41 50.58
C ASN A 278 -136.71 8.07 52.07
N ILE A 279 -135.60 7.75 52.74
CA ILE A 279 -135.57 7.52 54.19
C ILE A 279 -135.78 8.84 54.95
N ALA A 280 -135.18 9.95 54.49
CA ALA A 280 -135.35 11.26 55.09
C ALA A 280 -136.79 11.80 55.00
N GLN A 281 -137.56 11.41 53.97
CA GLN A 281 -138.97 11.81 53.83
C GLN A 281 -139.96 10.94 54.62
N ALA A 282 -139.53 9.79 55.15
CA ALA A 282 -140.42 8.87 55.86
C ALA A 282 -140.42 9.03 57.40
N ILE A 283 -139.53 9.84 57.99
CA ILE A 283 -139.24 9.77 59.45
C ILE A 283 -138.98 11.15 60.10
N ALA A 284 -139.93 12.10 60.07
CA ALA A 284 -139.86 13.28 60.95
C ALA A 284 -141.23 13.70 61.53
N PRO A 285 -141.48 13.49 62.85
CA PRO A 285 -142.68 13.91 63.58
C PRO A 285 -142.54 15.27 64.33
N SER A 286 -143.68 15.87 64.67
CA SER A 286 -143.87 17.20 65.30
C SER A 286 -144.29 17.12 66.78
N LEU A 287 -143.89 18.10 67.63
CA LEU A 287 -144.33 18.23 69.03
C LEU A 287 -144.43 19.72 69.46
N ASN A 288 -145.63 20.16 69.90
CA ASN A 288 -145.99 21.55 70.21
C ASN A 288 -146.68 21.71 71.59
N GLY A 289 -146.47 22.87 72.25
CA GLY A 289 -147.44 23.56 73.12
C GLY A 289 -147.74 23.00 74.52
N THR A 290 -146.74 22.81 75.38
CA THR A 290 -146.92 22.20 76.72
C THR A 290 -146.50 23.10 77.88
N THR A 291 -147.29 23.05 78.96
CA THR A 291 -146.98 23.71 80.23
C THR A 291 -146.35 22.70 81.18
N TYR A 292 -145.35 23.14 81.92
CA TYR A 292 -144.59 22.34 82.86
C TYR A 292 -144.64 22.95 84.25
N GLU A 293 -144.72 22.12 85.28
CA GLU A 293 -144.82 22.55 86.67
C GLU A 293 -143.80 21.82 87.53
N THR A 294 -143.23 22.55 88.49
CA THR A 294 -142.29 22.00 89.48
C THR A 294 -143.05 21.71 90.78
N PRO A 295 -142.60 20.73 91.60
CA PRO A 295 -143.18 20.48 92.92
C PRO A 295 -143.17 21.70 93.87
N SER A 296 -142.29 22.67 93.60
CA SER A 296 -142.18 23.95 94.31
C SER A 296 -143.24 25.00 93.91
N GLY A 297 -144.17 24.68 93.02
CA GLY A 297 -145.25 25.58 92.58
C GLY A 297 -144.82 26.62 91.54
N LEU A 298 -143.66 26.43 90.90
CA LEU A 298 -143.21 27.23 89.76
C LEU A 298 -143.71 26.59 88.46
N LYS A 299 -144.42 27.36 87.64
CA LYS A 299 -145.06 26.93 86.40
C LYS A 299 -144.44 27.64 85.20
N LEU A 300 -143.96 26.86 84.24
CA LEU A 300 -143.33 27.31 83.00
C LEU A 300 -144.18 26.87 81.80
N THR A 301 -144.76 27.84 81.09
CA THR A 301 -145.48 27.62 79.83
C THR A 301 -144.59 28.03 78.67
N LEU A 302 -144.32 27.09 77.76
CA LEU A 302 -143.57 27.33 76.52
C LEU A 302 -144.54 27.37 75.34
N LEU A 303 -144.62 28.52 74.66
CA LEU A 303 -145.50 28.75 73.50
C LEU A 303 -144.76 28.52 72.18
N ASP A 304 -145.49 28.11 71.16
CA ASP A 304 -145.05 27.88 69.78
C ASP A 304 -144.49 29.12 69.06
N THR A 305 -144.76 30.31 69.57
CA THR A 305 -144.16 31.58 69.09
C THR A 305 -142.71 31.78 69.55
N GLY A 306 -142.12 30.80 70.25
CA GLY A 306 -140.82 30.96 70.90
C GLY A 306 -140.88 31.90 72.11
N SER A 307 -142.07 32.10 72.68
CA SER A 307 -142.26 32.88 73.91
C SER A 307 -142.48 31.96 75.10
N PHE A 308 -141.88 32.26 76.24
CA PHE A 308 -142.11 31.55 77.49
C PHE A 308 -142.83 32.44 78.49
N THR A 309 -143.45 31.78 79.47
CA THR A 309 -144.06 32.44 80.61
C THR A 309 -143.77 31.61 81.86
N LEU A 310 -143.10 32.22 82.83
CA LEU A 310 -142.74 31.62 84.09
C LEU A 310 -143.49 32.32 85.23
N SER A 311 -144.25 31.57 86.03
CA SER A 311 -145.01 32.08 87.17
C SER A 311 -144.75 31.28 88.44
N ASP A 312 -144.64 31.97 89.58
CA ASP A 312 -144.45 31.37 90.91
C ASP A 312 -145.78 31.31 91.69
N SER A 313 -145.82 30.54 92.76
CA SER A 313 -146.93 30.33 93.71
C SER A 313 -147.53 31.63 94.31
N LEU A 314 -146.79 32.74 94.29
CA LEU A 314 -147.24 34.09 94.68
C LEU A 314 -147.79 34.92 93.50
N ASN A 315 -148.08 34.28 92.36
CA ASN A 315 -148.64 34.84 91.13
C ASN A 315 -147.81 36.00 90.50
N ARG A 316 -146.50 36.00 90.74
CA ARG A 316 -145.55 36.87 90.04
C ARG A 316 -145.12 36.16 88.75
N GLN A 317 -145.09 36.89 87.64
CA GLN A 317 -144.86 36.34 86.31
C GLN A 317 -143.71 37.06 85.59
N VAL A 318 -142.95 36.29 84.82
CA VAL A 318 -141.95 36.75 83.86
C VAL A 318 -142.25 36.09 82.53
N SER A 319 -142.29 36.88 81.46
CA SER A 319 -142.48 36.38 80.10
C SER A 319 -141.36 36.89 79.21
N GLY A 320 -140.88 36.08 78.28
CA GLY A 320 -139.79 36.43 77.37
C GLY A 320 -139.74 35.50 76.17
N SER A 321 -138.65 35.51 75.43
CA SER A 321 -138.38 34.56 74.34
C SER A 321 -137.55 33.38 74.82
N PHE A 322 -137.72 32.20 74.23
CA PHE A 322 -136.89 31.04 74.50
C PHE A 322 -136.39 30.37 73.22
N VAL A 323 -135.21 29.76 73.33
CA VAL A 323 -134.60 28.91 72.31
C VAL A 323 -134.09 27.65 72.99
N MET A 324 -134.43 26.49 72.43
CA MET A 324 -133.84 25.20 72.81
C MET A 324 -132.98 24.71 71.65
N ALA A 325 -131.67 24.61 71.85
CA ALA A 325 -130.73 24.10 70.86
C ALA A 325 -129.57 23.41 71.56
N GLU A 326 -129.06 22.32 70.97
CA GLU A 326 -127.83 21.65 71.41
C GLU A 326 -127.81 21.20 72.89
N GLY A 327 -128.99 20.91 73.48
CA GLY A 327 -129.11 20.50 74.88
C GLY A 327 -129.14 21.67 75.89
N GLU A 328 -129.28 22.91 75.42
CA GLU A 328 -129.41 24.10 76.25
C GLU A 328 -130.74 24.82 76.01
N LEU A 329 -131.40 25.23 77.10
CA LEU A 329 -132.56 26.11 77.12
C LEU A 329 -132.08 27.53 77.43
N THR A 330 -132.17 28.42 76.45
CA THR A 330 -131.89 29.84 76.62
C THR A 330 -133.20 30.62 76.73
N LEU A 331 -133.37 31.34 77.83
CA LEU A 331 -134.47 32.27 78.10
C LEU A 331 -133.95 33.71 77.98
N SER A 332 -134.48 34.46 77.03
CA SER A 332 -134.04 35.82 76.69
C SER A 332 -135.20 36.81 76.69
N GLU A 333 -134.87 38.11 76.62
CA GLU A 333 -135.86 39.20 76.44
C GLU A 333 -136.99 39.20 77.50
N ALA A 334 -136.64 38.79 78.72
CA ALA A 334 -137.61 38.65 79.79
C ALA A 334 -138.12 40.01 80.29
N SER A 335 -139.44 40.13 80.37
CA SER A 335 -140.18 41.24 80.94
C SER A 335 -140.96 40.77 82.18
N GLY A 336 -140.69 41.40 83.32
CA GLY A 336 -141.22 41.03 84.64
C GLY A 336 -140.12 40.91 85.69
N ARG A 337 -140.49 40.57 86.93
CA ARG A 337 -139.52 40.28 88.01
C ARG A 337 -140.00 39.08 88.82
N LEU A 338 -139.22 38.00 88.78
CA LEU A 338 -139.44 36.79 89.55
C LEU A 338 -138.17 36.52 90.38
N GLY A 339 -138.21 36.92 91.65
CA GLY A 339 -137.08 36.78 92.57
C GLY A 339 -135.80 37.49 92.11
N ALA A 340 -134.67 36.80 92.24
CA ALA A 340 -133.34 37.26 91.84
C ALA A 340 -132.93 36.82 90.42
N ALA A 341 -133.87 36.32 89.60
CA ALA A 341 -133.58 35.86 88.25
C ALA A 341 -133.09 37.00 87.35
N GLN A 342 -131.96 36.77 86.68
CA GLN A 342 -131.40 37.66 85.66
C GLN A 342 -131.48 36.97 84.30
N PHE A 343 -131.80 37.76 83.26
CA PHE A 343 -131.94 37.29 81.88
C PHE A 343 -131.02 38.13 80.97
N PRO A 344 -130.45 37.57 79.89
CA PRO A 344 -130.66 36.21 79.39
C PRO A 344 -130.07 35.13 80.31
N MET A 345 -130.71 33.97 80.33
CA MET A 345 -130.34 32.82 81.15
C MET A 345 -130.27 31.58 80.27
N THR A 346 -129.14 30.88 80.32
CA THR A 346 -128.96 29.62 79.60
C THR A 346 -128.78 28.50 80.62
N CYS A 347 -129.64 27.49 80.51
CA CYS A 347 -129.66 26.34 81.39
C CYS A 347 -129.50 25.08 80.52
N PRO A 348 -128.47 24.25 80.74
CA PRO A 348 -128.43 22.93 80.12
C PRO A 348 -129.64 22.14 80.59
N TYR A 349 -130.26 21.37 79.70
CA TYR A 349 -131.41 20.55 80.05
C TYR A 349 -131.17 19.10 79.65
N SER A 350 -131.74 18.20 80.44
CA SER A 350 -131.80 16.77 80.14
C SER A 350 -133.26 16.36 80.08
N GLU A 351 -133.67 15.80 78.94
CA GLU A 351 -135.02 15.29 78.76
C GLU A 351 -135.22 14.05 79.64
N THR A 352 -136.37 14.00 80.28
CA THR A 352 -136.87 12.87 81.06
C THR A 352 -138.19 12.41 80.44
N GLU A 353 -138.62 11.17 80.72
CA GLU A 353 -139.78 10.55 80.07
C GLU A 353 -141.05 11.43 80.12
N ASP A 354 -141.24 12.21 81.19
CA ASP A 354 -142.42 13.05 81.43
C ASP A 354 -142.13 14.56 81.55
N GLY A 355 -140.97 15.03 81.09
CA GLY A 355 -140.56 16.43 81.24
C GLY A 355 -139.08 16.67 81.01
N PHE A 356 -138.50 17.64 81.70
CA PHE A 356 -137.05 17.86 81.65
C PHE A 356 -136.50 18.36 82.98
N THR A 357 -135.22 18.09 83.20
CA THR A 357 -134.47 18.62 84.35
C THR A 357 -133.43 19.61 83.87
N LEU A 358 -133.41 20.79 84.47
CA LEU A 358 -132.38 21.81 84.20
C LEU A 358 -131.13 21.48 85.01
N GLY A 359 -130.02 21.24 84.32
CA GLY A 359 -128.71 21.00 84.92
C GLY A 359 -128.07 22.28 85.44
N GLN A 360 -127.09 22.13 86.33
CA GLN A 360 -126.35 23.26 86.89
C GLN A 360 -125.50 23.96 85.83
N ALA A 361 -125.69 25.27 85.70
CA ALA A 361 -124.80 26.16 84.95
C ALA A 361 -124.66 27.52 85.64
N GLU A 362 -123.52 28.17 85.45
CA GLU A 362 -123.25 29.49 86.00
C GLU A 362 -124.25 30.51 85.41
N GLY A 363 -125.07 31.12 86.28
CA GLY A 363 -126.13 32.06 85.88
C GLY A 363 -127.53 31.44 85.70
N CYS A 364 -127.67 30.11 85.70
CA CYS A 364 -128.96 29.44 85.66
C CYS A 364 -129.57 29.36 87.07
N VAL A 365 -130.45 30.30 87.42
CA VAL A 365 -131.08 30.32 88.75
C VAL A 365 -132.20 29.28 88.90
N LEU A 366 -132.55 28.61 87.80
CA LEU A 366 -133.51 27.49 87.75
C LEU A 366 -132.81 26.11 87.76
N SER A 367 -131.50 26.08 88.05
CA SER A 367 -130.72 24.84 88.11
C SER A 367 -131.32 23.85 89.12
N ASP A 368 -131.23 22.56 88.80
CA ASP A 368 -131.76 21.42 89.56
C ASP A 368 -133.29 21.38 89.72
N LEU A 369 -134.01 22.22 88.97
CA LEU A 369 -135.46 22.12 88.90
C LEU A 369 -135.86 21.09 87.84
N THR A 370 -136.65 20.12 88.27
CA THR A 370 -137.33 19.17 87.39
C THR A 370 -138.72 19.71 87.06
N PHE A 371 -138.94 19.97 85.78
CA PHE A 371 -140.18 20.43 85.20
C PHE A 371 -140.93 19.22 84.64
N ALA A 372 -142.00 18.80 85.32
CA ALA A 372 -142.88 17.74 84.83
C ALA A 372 -143.99 18.36 83.97
N ARG A 373 -144.35 17.71 82.87
CA ARG A 373 -145.43 18.18 81.99
C ARG A 373 -146.75 18.12 82.74
N SER A 374 -147.40 19.27 82.95
CA SER A 374 -148.73 19.31 83.59
C SER A 374 -149.78 18.90 82.56
N GLU A 375 -150.43 17.75 82.72
CA GLU A 375 -151.56 17.36 81.87
C GLU A 375 -152.72 18.36 82.05
N PRO A 376 -153.35 18.82 80.97
CA PRO A 376 -154.57 19.63 81.07
C PRO A 376 -155.72 18.76 81.59
N LEU A 377 -156.36 19.19 82.69
CA LEU A 377 -157.67 18.69 83.13
C LEU A 377 -158.77 19.07 82.15
#